data_AF-R9ABN1-F1
#
_entry.id   AF-R9ABN1-F1
#
_cell.length_a   1.000
_cell.length_b   1.000
_cell.length_c   1.000
_cell.angle_alpha   90.00
_cell.angle_beta   90.00
_cell.angle_gamma   90.00
#
_symmetry.space_group_name_H-M   'P 1'
#
loop_
_entity.id
_entity.type
_entity.pdbx_description
1 polymer ?
#
loop_
_entity_poly.entity_id
_entity_poly.type
_entity_poly.pdbx_seq_one_letter_code
_entity_poly.pdbx_strand_id
1 'polypeptide(L)'
;MTKLPNNLSGFFTKQKGKFHFSISMIHLYFVFLFSTGFLTNCSSTPLENVCDVSSESFSKTILAKLILGDTSHNCVSMNISISISFTVGGKISGLTGSGLTLILNQKETLAIPPGSREFTFPIQIPIGSNYEVNFATQAEGNFCELKNATGKVTNRNIQDIEINCMASCIKCIIFITQNGYPANIGKASNFDSSCQSDPNYPGSGNFKAMVVDGISRRASITPNMGDGQIDWVFKANQAYIRPTGIPIETSNANGLFTTTISTPITTTSSDHWTGLESDWTTFYNGTRACLKWTTNSSSELGVVGDAYTQDILTLTAGKGLQQCSINRELVCVEQ
;
A
#
# COMPACT_ATOMS: atom_id res chain seq x y z
N MET A 1 83.56 -99.53 -11.17
CA MET A 1 82.97 -100.86 -10.92
C MET A 1 82.71 -101.00 -9.41
N THR A 2 81.45 -101.25 -9.04
CA THR A 2 81.02 -102.10 -7.90
C THR A 2 81.75 -102.06 -6.54
N LYS A 3 80.94 -101.65 -5.52
CA LYS A 3 80.51 -102.39 -4.30
C LYS A 3 81.39 -102.42 -3.01
N LEU A 4 80.64 -102.61 -1.89
CA LEU A 4 80.96 -103.17 -0.54
C LEU A 4 81.63 -102.25 0.50
N PRO A 5 81.60 -102.56 1.84
CA PRO A 5 80.76 -103.49 2.65
C PRO A 5 80.29 -103.02 4.09
N ASN A 6 79.44 -103.86 4.74
CA ASN A 6 79.35 -104.40 6.15
C ASN A 6 79.18 -103.62 7.50
N ASN A 7 78.18 -104.12 8.29
CA ASN A 7 78.05 -104.55 9.73
C ASN A 7 78.26 -103.68 11.02
N LEU A 8 77.19 -103.69 11.86
CA LEU A 8 76.98 -104.05 13.31
C LEU A 8 77.93 -103.64 14.48
N SER A 9 77.38 -102.92 15.51
CA SER A 9 77.12 -103.37 16.93
C SER A 9 77.11 -102.22 17.99
N GLY A 10 76.25 -102.32 19.03
CA GLY A 10 76.55 -101.89 20.43
C GLY A 10 76.01 -100.55 21.03
N PHE A 11 75.44 -100.66 22.25
CA PHE A 11 75.48 -99.74 23.42
C PHE A 11 74.81 -98.34 23.46
N PHE A 12 74.05 -98.12 24.56
CA PHE A 12 73.79 -96.91 25.39
C PHE A 12 73.63 -95.46 24.83
N THR A 13 72.73 -94.73 25.51
CA THR A 13 72.61 -93.26 25.74
C THR A 13 71.61 -92.38 24.92
N LYS A 14 70.66 -91.80 25.68
CA LYS A 14 70.26 -90.37 25.79
C LYS A 14 70.11 -89.52 24.51
N GLN A 15 68.90 -89.00 24.23
CA GLN A 15 68.67 -87.56 23.96
C GLN A 15 67.17 -87.19 23.87
N LYS A 16 66.79 -86.15 24.62
CA LYS A 16 65.43 -85.57 24.70
C LYS A 16 65.22 -84.52 23.60
N GLY A 17 64.06 -84.58 22.96
CA GLY A 17 63.17 -83.43 22.74
C GLY A 17 63.48 -82.47 21.60
N LYS A 18 62.83 -82.67 20.45
CA LYS A 18 62.47 -81.65 19.43
C LYS A 18 61.78 -82.39 18.28
N PHE A 19 60.44 -82.38 18.19
CA PHE A 19 59.72 -82.56 16.91
C PHE A 19 58.18 -82.47 17.03
N HIS A 20 57.59 -81.51 17.75
CA HIS A 20 56.11 -81.37 17.75
C HIS A 20 55.62 -79.93 18.06
N PHE A 21 56.25 -78.90 17.49
CA PHE A 21 55.81 -77.51 17.71
C PHE A 21 55.83 -76.61 16.46
N SER A 22 55.77 -77.18 15.26
CA SER A 22 55.81 -76.40 14.01
C SER A 22 54.47 -76.23 13.29
N ILE A 23 53.40 -76.85 13.77
CA ILE A 23 52.08 -76.84 13.09
C ILE A 23 51.07 -75.90 13.79
N SER A 24 51.31 -75.50 15.06
CA SER A 24 50.41 -74.62 15.81
C SER A 24 50.61 -73.12 15.53
N MET A 25 51.75 -72.70 14.97
CA MET A 25 52.06 -71.29 14.74
C MET A 25 51.54 -70.78 13.37
N ILE A 26 51.41 -71.66 12.38
CA ILE A 26 50.98 -71.27 11.02
C ILE A 26 49.45 -71.07 10.95
N HIS A 27 48.66 -71.88 11.67
CA HIS A 27 47.22 -71.64 11.77
C HIS A 27 46.89 -70.39 12.59
N LEU A 28 47.66 -70.10 13.65
CA LEU A 28 47.45 -68.88 14.43
C LEU A 28 47.81 -67.63 13.61
N TYR A 29 48.84 -67.69 12.76
CA TYR A 29 49.22 -66.59 11.86
C TYR A 29 48.18 -66.36 10.75
N PHE A 30 47.59 -67.42 10.19
CA PHE A 30 46.53 -67.30 9.18
C PHE A 30 45.21 -66.79 9.78
N VAL A 31 44.85 -67.20 11.00
CA VAL A 31 43.67 -66.69 11.71
C VAL A 31 43.89 -65.24 12.15
N PHE A 32 45.11 -64.85 12.54
CA PHE A 32 45.44 -63.45 12.87
C PHE A 32 45.44 -62.56 11.62
N LEU A 33 45.97 -63.03 10.48
CA LEU A 33 45.91 -62.30 9.20
C LEU A 33 44.47 -62.16 8.67
N PHE A 34 43.59 -63.14 8.93
CA PHE A 34 42.17 -63.03 8.59
C PHE A 34 41.37 -62.16 9.58
N SER A 35 41.80 -62.04 10.85
CA SER A 35 41.12 -61.19 11.85
C SER A 35 41.60 -59.75 11.87
N THR A 36 42.82 -59.45 11.41
CA THR A 36 43.36 -58.07 11.34
C THR A 36 43.26 -57.44 9.95
N GLY A 37 42.74 -58.16 8.95
CA GLY A 37 42.55 -57.67 7.58
C GLY A 37 41.29 -56.82 7.34
N PHE A 38 40.46 -56.58 8.37
CA PHE A 38 39.16 -55.90 8.20
C PHE A 38 39.05 -54.51 8.85
N LEU A 39 40.12 -53.90 9.38
CA LEU A 39 40.02 -52.63 10.10
C LEU A 39 41.05 -51.55 9.73
N THR A 40 41.55 -51.53 8.49
CA THR A 40 42.32 -50.38 8.00
C THR A 40 42.02 -50.08 6.53
N ASN A 41 40.82 -49.59 6.26
CA ASN A 41 40.53 -48.65 5.17
C ASN A 41 39.12 -48.05 5.37
N CYS A 42 38.90 -47.43 6.53
CA CYS A 42 37.91 -46.34 6.57
C CYS A 42 38.63 -45.07 6.15
N SER A 43 38.86 -44.89 4.84
CA SER A 43 38.79 -43.53 4.33
C SER A 43 37.36 -43.05 4.62
N SER A 44 37.20 -41.80 5.03
CA SER A 44 35.86 -41.19 5.05
C SER A 44 35.28 -41.42 3.65
N THR A 45 34.27 -42.28 3.54
CA THR A 45 33.51 -42.37 2.30
C THR A 45 33.01 -40.96 2.04
N PRO A 46 33.32 -40.34 0.88
CA PRO A 46 32.68 -39.09 0.52
C PRO A 46 31.17 -39.31 0.63
N LEU A 47 30.44 -38.30 1.08
CA LEU A 47 29.01 -38.39 1.34
C LEU A 47 28.29 -38.76 0.02
N GLU A 48 28.17 -40.05 -0.28
CA GLU A 48 27.48 -40.53 -1.47
C GLU A 48 26.00 -40.30 -1.28
N ASN A 49 25.50 -39.24 -1.90
CA ASN A 49 24.08 -38.96 -1.94
C ASN A 49 23.67 -38.73 -3.38
N VAL A 50 22.44 -39.14 -3.69
CA VAL A 50 21.85 -39.07 -5.04
C VAL A 50 21.71 -37.61 -5.54
N CYS A 51 22.03 -36.62 -4.69
CA CYS A 51 21.93 -35.18 -4.93
C CYS A 51 23.22 -34.43 -5.08
N ASP A 52 24.34 -35.10 -4.93
CA ASP A 52 25.63 -34.56 -5.25
C ASP A 52 26.00 -34.98 -6.66
N VAL A 53 26.03 -34.00 -7.58
CA VAL A 53 26.38 -34.19 -9.00
C VAL A 53 27.77 -34.80 -9.20
N SER A 54 28.65 -34.69 -8.20
CA SER A 54 29.99 -35.25 -8.25
C SER A 54 30.09 -36.69 -7.73
N SER A 55 28.98 -37.25 -7.22
CA SER A 55 28.94 -38.61 -6.66
C SER A 55 28.69 -39.70 -7.71
N GLU A 56 29.23 -40.90 -7.44
CA GLU A 56 28.95 -42.10 -8.25
C GLU A 56 27.46 -42.47 -8.19
N SER A 57 26.84 -42.26 -7.02
CA SER A 57 25.41 -42.47 -6.77
C SER A 57 24.50 -41.59 -7.65
N PHE A 58 24.87 -40.33 -7.91
CA PHE A 58 24.16 -39.46 -8.85
C PHE A 58 24.23 -39.99 -10.29
N SER A 59 25.43 -40.38 -10.73
CA SER A 59 25.65 -40.90 -12.09
C SER A 59 24.85 -42.18 -12.37
N LYS A 60 24.83 -43.11 -11.40
CA LYS A 60 24.03 -44.34 -11.48
C LYS A 60 22.53 -44.05 -11.54
N THR A 61 22.07 -43.08 -10.76
CA THR A 61 20.66 -42.70 -10.72
C THR A 61 20.20 -42.07 -12.04
N ILE A 62 21.00 -41.18 -12.63
CA ILE A 62 20.69 -40.57 -13.94
C ILE A 62 20.58 -41.65 -15.02
N LEU A 63 21.49 -42.62 -15.05
CA LEU A 63 21.47 -43.70 -16.02
C LEU A 63 20.22 -44.59 -15.87
N ALA A 64 19.86 -44.95 -14.63
CA ALA A 64 18.65 -45.71 -14.36
C ALA A 64 17.38 -44.97 -14.83
N LYS A 65 17.30 -43.65 -14.59
CA LYS A 65 16.17 -42.83 -15.07
C LYS A 65 16.10 -42.74 -16.59
N LEU A 66 17.26 -42.67 -17.26
CA LEU A 66 17.30 -42.65 -18.72
C LEU A 66 16.74 -43.94 -19.32
N ILE A 67 17.05 -45.09 -18.71
CA ILE A 67 16.52 -46.41 -19.12
C ILE A 67 15.02 -46.52 -18.85
N LEU A 68 14.56 -45.94 -17.74
CA LEU A 68 13.16 -46.00 -17.31
C LEU A 68 12.28 -44.89 -17.92
N GLY A 69 12.86 -43.94 -18.67
CA GLY A 69 12.14 -42.78 -19.20
C GLY A 69 11.64 -41.81 -18.12
N ASP A 70 12.23 -41.82 -16.94
CA ASP A 70 11.81 -40.99 -15.80
C ASP A 70 12.41 -39.57 -15.91
N THR A 71 11.53 -38.57 -16.07
CA THR A 71 11.92 -37.14 -16.19
C THR A 71 11.83 -36.37 -14.86
N SER A 72 11.58 -37.06 -13.74
CA SER A 72 11.48 -36.42 -12.43
C SER A 72 12.83 -35.85 -11.96
N HIS A 73 12.80 -34.67 -11.33
CA HIS A 73 14.01 -34.02 -10.84
C HIS A 73 14.63 -34.85 -9.71
N ASN A 74 15.92 -35.20 -9.82
CA ASN A 74 16.59 -36.03 -8.83
C ASN A 74 16.63 -35.38 -7.46
N CYS A 75 16.90 -34.07 -7.43
CA CYS A 75 17.34 -33.39 -6.22
C CYS A 75 16.86 -31.95 -6.15
N VAL A 76 15.55 -31.80 -6.20
CA VAL A 76 14.88 -30.61 -5.71
C VAL A 76 13.50 -31.05 -5.20
N SER A 77 13.40 -31.29 -3.89
CA SER A 77 12.21 -30.90 -3.15
C SER A 77 12.61 -29.80 -2.17
N MET A 78 13.38 -28.83 -2.66
CA MET A 78 13.19 -27.50 -2.12
C MET A 78 11.77 -27.08 -2.53
N ASN A 79 10.86 -27.05 -1.57
CA ASN A 79 9.82 -26.02 -1.57
C ASN A 79 10.52 -24.66 -1.51
N ILE A 80 11.24 -24.31 -2.57
CA ILE A 80 11.52 -22.92 -2.87
C ILE A 80 10.14 -22.39 -3.23
N SER A 81 9.44 -21.85 -2.25
CA SER A 81 8.53 -20.75 -2.51
C SER A 81 9.41 -19.60 -3.00
N ILE A 82 9.77 -19.58 -4.30
CA ILE A 82 10.21 -18.34 -4.94
C ILE A 82 9.00 -17.43 -4.77
N SER A 83 9.03 -16.59 -3.74
CA SER A 83 8.14 -15.45 -3.67
C SER A 83 8.64 -14.47 -4.72
N ILE A 84 8.10 -14.58 -5.94
CA ILE A 84 8.34 -13.57 -6.97
C ILE A 84 7.65 -12.31 -6.47
N SER A 85 8.43 -11.28 -6.19
CA SER A 85 7.94 -10.01 -5.70
C SER A 85 8.26 -8.90 -6.70
N PHE A 86 7.36 -7.93 -6.80
CA PHE A 86 7.46 -6.82 -7.74
C PHE A 86 7.31 -5.48 -7.01
N THR A 87 7.90 -4.44 -7.57
CA THR A 87 7.80 -3.09 -7.00
C THR A 87 6.46 -2.45 -7.38
N VAL A 88 6.05 -1.50 -6.53
CA VAL A 88 4.91 -0.62 -6.78
C VAL A 88 5.42 0.81 -6.92
N GLY A 89 5.07 1.46 -8.02
CA GLY A 89 5.49 2.81 -8.34
C GLY A 89 4.57 3.46 -9.37
N GLY A 90 4.95 4.65 -9.81
CA GLY A 90 4.12 5.45 -10.68
C GLY A 90 4.76 6.76 -11.10
N LYS A 91 3.98 7.56 -11.83
CA LYS A 91 4.37 8.88 -12.33
C LYS A 91 3.74 9.98 -11.51
N ILE A 92 4.46 11.09 -11.39
CA ILE A 92 4.03 12.28 -10.68
C ILE A 92 4.04 13.46 -11.66
N SER A 93 2.97 14.25 -11.65
CA SER A 93 2.86 15.49 -12.41
C SER A 93 2.53 16.65 -11.46
N GLY A 94 3.09 17.83 -11.73
CA GLY A 94 2.72 19.09 -11.05
C GLY A 94 3.12 19.22 -9.58
N LEU A 95 3.93 18.31 -9.02
CA LEU A 95 4.38 18.39 -7.61
C LEU A 95 5.44 19.47 -7.43
N THR A 96 5.06 20.59 -6.82
CA THR A 96 5.97 21.71 -6.49
C THR A 96 6.18 21.87 -4.98
N GLY A 97 5.29 21.30 -4.19
CA GLY A 97 5.21 21.43 -2.74
C GLY A 97 5.99 20.36 -1.99
N SER A 98 6.38 20.66 -0.76
CA SER A 98 7.10 19.77 0.15
C SER A 98 6.16 19.00 1.07
N GLY A 99 6.65 17.89 1.64
CA GLY A 99 5.91 17.15 2.67
C GLY A 99 4.92 16.13 2.14
N LEU A 100 4.88 15.87 0.82
CA LEU A 100 4.09 14.78 0.27
C LEU A 100 4.64 13.43 0.77
N THR A 101 3.78 12.64 1.41
CA THR A 101 4.11 11.28 1.84
C THR A 101 3.04 10.32 1.36
N LEU A 102 3.45 9.24 0.71
CA LEU A 102 2.57 8.14 0.30
C LEU A 102 2.62 7.03 1.34
N ILE A 103 1.54 6.25 1.45
CA ILE A 103 1.49 5.03 2.26
C ILE A 103 0.99 3.86 1.43
N LEU A 104 1.72 2.75 1.49
CA LEU A 104 1.41 1.50 0.81
C LEU A 104 0.85 0.50 1.80
N ASN A 105 -0.33 -0.04 1.51
CA ASN A 105 -1.05 -1.03 2.32
C ASN A 105 -1.13 -0.66 3.81
N GLN A 106 -1.26 0.65 4.10
CA GLN A 106 -1.36 1.23 5.45
C GLN A 106 -0.16 0.92 6.37
N LYS A 107 0.99 0.53 5.81
CA LYS A 107 2.17 0.11 6.57
C LYS A 107 3.43 0.87 6.19
N GLU A 108 3.75 0.90 4.90
CA GLU A 108 5.02 1.46 4.44
C GLU A 108 4.84 2.86 3.91
N THR A 109 5.54 3.83 4.50
CA THR A 109 5.50 5.23 4.08
C THR A 109 6.67 5.58 3.16
N LEU A 110 6.40 6.42 2.17
CA LEU A 110 7.41 6.95 1.24
C LEU A 110 7.27 8.46 1.13
N ALA A 111 8.28 9.19 1.58
CA ALA A 111 8.37 10.64 1.40
C ALA A 111 8.79 10.97 -0.03
N ILE A 112 8.09 11.91 -0.67
CA ILE A 112 8.32 12.33 -2.05
C ILE A 112 8.83 13.78 -2.07
N PRO A 113 10.06 14.03 -2.55
CA PRO A 113 10.59 15.38 -2.69
C PRO A 113 9.80 16.23 -3.70
N PRO A 114 9.75 17.57 -3.52
CA PRO A 114 9.25 18.50 -4.53
C PRO A 114 9.95 18.31 -5.89
N GLY A 115 9.21 18.41 -6.98
CA GLY A 115 9.74 18.28 -8.35
C GLY A 115 9.97 16.83 -8.81
N SER A 116 9.72 15.82 -7.97
CA SER A 116 9.74 14.42 -8.39
C SER A 116 8.75 14.15 -9.53
N ARG A 117 9.17 13.33 -10.50
CA ARG A 117 8.38 12.94 -11.68
C ARG A 117 7.94 11.48 -11.66
N GLU A 118 8.49 10.70 -10.75
CA GLU A 118 8.21 9.28 -10.56
C GLU A 118 8.49 8.90 -9.11
N PHE A 119 7.88 7.82 -8.66
CA PHE A 119 8.13 7.21 -7.36
C PHE A 119 8.15 5.69 -7.46
N THR A 120 8.82 5.04 -6.53
CA THR A 120 8.79 3.58 -6.36
C THR A 120 9.00 3.27 -4.89
N PHE A 121 8.13 2.44 -4.30
CA PHE A 121 8.33 1.96 -2.95
C PHE A 121 9.55 1.02 -2.89
N PRO A 122 10.40 1.12 -1.86
CA PRO A 122 11.59 0.27 -1.74
C PRO A 122 11.23 -1.19 -1.42
N ILE A 123 10.04 -1.45 -0.90
CA ILE A 123 9.53 -2.79 -0.64
C ILE A 123 8.97 -3.44 -1.90
N GLN A 124 9.18 -4.74 -2.03
CA GLN A 124 8.56 -5.54 -3.08
C GLN A 124 7.39 -6.32 -2.51
N ILE A 125 6.30 -6.40 -3.26
CA ILE A 125 5.09 -7.12 -2.87
C ILE A 125 5.03 -8.46 -3.62
N PRO A 126 4.74 -9.59 -2.94
CA PRO A 126 4.61 -10.89 -3.60
C PRO A 126 3.51 -10.92 -4.65
N ILE A 127 3.75 -11.63 -5.74
CA ILE A 127 2.74 -11.92 -6.77
C ILE A 127 1.46 -12.46 -6.14
N GLY A 128 0.33 -12.00 -6.65
CA GLY A 128 -0.98 -12.38 -6.16
C GLY A 128 -1.47 -11.59 -4.94
N SER A 129 -0.63 -10.74 -4.34
CA SER A 129 -1.06 -9.85 -3.24
C SER A 129 -1.70 -8.58 -3.78
N ASN A 130 -2.61 -7.98 -3.00
CA ASN A 130 -3.17 -6.67 -3.33
C ASN A 130 -2.21 -5.55 -2.95
N TYR A 131 -2.28 -4.45 -3.69
CA TYR A 131 -1.67 -3.18 -3.33
C TYR A 131 -2.74 -2.10 -3.25
N GLU A 132 -2.55 -1.17 -2.33
CA GLU A 132 -3.31 0.06 -2.16
C GLU A 132 -2.33 1.16 -1.76
N VAL A 133 -2.21 2.17 -2.61
CA VAL A 133 -1.44 3.39 -2.34
C VAL A 133 -2.41 4.48 -1.94
N ASN A 134 -2.15 5.13 -0.82
CA ASN A 134 -2.88 6.31 -0.35
C ASN A 134 -1.90 7.44 -0.04
N PHE A 135 -2.41 8.65 0.17
CA PHE A 135 -1.63 9.73 0.77
C PHE A 135 -1.60 9.55 2.30
N ALA A 136 -0.40 9.52 2.88
CA ALA A 136 -0.25 9.74 4.32
C ALA A 136 -0.35 11.23 4.65
N THR A 137 0.29 12.08 3.84
CA THR A 137 0.24 13.54 3.93
C THR A 137 0.24 14.14 2.53
N GLN A 138 -0.54 15.21 2.31
CA GLN A 138 -0.50 16.00 1.08
C GLN A 138 0.73 16.93 1.08
N ALA A 139 1.17 17.37 -0.10
CA ALA A 139 2.24 18.35 -0.20
C ALA A 139 1.72 19.75 0.17
N GLU A 140 2.50 20.50 0.94
CA GLU A 140 2.23 21.91 1.20
C GLU A 140 2.18 22.70 -0.12
N GLY A 141 1.12 23.46 -0.34
CA GLY A 141 1.01 24.31 -1.52
C GLY A 141 0.56 23.56 -2.78
N ASN A 142 0.26 22.26 -2.65
CA ASN A 142 -0.28 21.43 -3.71
C ASN A 142 -1.45 20.59 -3.22
N PHE A 143 -2.34 20.22 -4.15
CA PHE A 143 -3.33 19.19 -3.94
C PHE A 143 -3.12 18.11 -4.99
N CYS A 144 -2.82 16.90 -4.53
CA CYS A 144 -2.49 15.77 -5.37
C CYS A 144 -3.63 14.74 -5.37
N GLU A 145 -3.99 14.25 -6.56
CA GLU A 145 -4.95 13.17 -6.77
C GLU A 145 -4.24 11.89 -7.23
N LEU A 146 -4.75 10.74 -6.79
CA LEU A 146 -4.26 9.42 -7.16
C LEU A 146 -5.17 8.76 -8.19
N LYS A 147 -4.59 8.14 -9.23
CA LYS A 147 -5.29 7.24 -10.16
C LYS A 147 -4.58 5.90 -10.23
N ASN A 148 -5.37 4.84 -10.44
CA ASN A 148 -4.90 3.44 -10.50
C ASN A 148 -4.16 2.96 -9.24
N ALA A 149 -4.47 3.55 -8.08
CA ALA A 149 -3.73 3.36 -6.84
C ALA A 149 -4.01 2.03 -6.12
N THR A 150 -5.00 1.26 -6.58
CA THR A 150 -5.33 -0.06 -6.05
C THR A 150 -5.25 -1.12 -7.14
N GLY A 151 -4.93 -2.36 -6.75
CA GLY A 151 -4.89 -3.48 -7.68
C GLY A 151 -4.25 -4.72 -7.08
N LYS A 152 -3.87 -5.65 -7.96
CA LYS A 152 -3.22 -6.91 -7.59
C LYS A 152 -1.88 -7.01 -8.30
N VAL A 153 -0.85 -7.41 -7.56
CA VAL A 153 0.48 -7.65 -8.13
C VAL A 153 0.43 -8.88 -9.02
N THR A 154 0.84 -8.71 -10.27
CA THR A 154 0.92 -9.77 -11.28
C THR A 154 2.39 -10.11 -11.56
N ASN A 155 2.73 -10.58 -12.75
CA ASN A 155 4.09 -10.95 -13.12
C ASN A 155 4.94 -9.77 -13.63
N ARG A 156 4.70 -8.56 -13.13
CA ARG A 156 5.45 -7.34 -13.50
C ARG A 156 5.40 -6.27 -12.40
N ASN A 157 6.35 -5.33 -12.46
CA ASN A 157 6.31 -4.11 -11.66
C ASN A 157 5.08 -3.27 -12.00
N ILE A 158 4.46 -2.69 -10.98
CA ILE A 158 3.36 -1.73 -11.12
C ILE A 158 3.98 -0.34 -11.31
N GLN A 159 3.67 0.32 -12.43
CA GLN A 159 4.27 1.60 -12.83
C GLN A 159 3.24 2.57 -13.44
N ASP A 160 1.95 2.20 -13.40
CA ASP A 160 0.80 2.89 -14.00
C ASP A 160 -0.04 3.67 -12.98
N ILE A 161 0.42 3.78 -11.73
CA ILE A 161 -0.14 4.72 -10.75
C ILE A 161 0.20 6.14 -11.20
N GLU A 162 -0.79 7.02 -11.18
CA GLU A 162 -0.59 8.44 -11.51
C GLU A 162 -0.90 9.29 -10.29
N ILE A 163 0.00 10.22 -9.98
CA ILE A 163 -0.21 11.31 -9.02
C ILE A 163 -0.25 12.61 -9.81
N ASN A 164 -1.40 13.28 -9.78
CA ASN A 164 -1.58 14.57 -10.45
C ASN A 164 -1.76 15.65 -9.41
N CYS A 165 -0.74 16.51 -9.26
CA CYS A 165 -0.73 17.60 -8.32
C CYS A 165 -1.06 18.92 -9.02
N MET A 166 -1.86 19.74 -8.35
CA MET A 166 -2.19 21.11 -8.74
C MET A 166 -1.76 22.05 -7.63
N ALA A 167 -1.50 23.32 -7.93
CA ALA A 167 -1.27 24.32 -6.89
C ALA A 167 -2.48 24.42 -5.94
N SER A 168 -2.21 24.65 -4.66
CA SER A 168 -3.18 24.74 -3.56
C SER A 168 -2.68 25.67 -2.47
N CYS A 169 -3.54 26.09 -1.57
CA CYS A 169 -3.17 26.81 -0.35
C CYS A 169 -2.57 25.88 0.73
N ILE A 170 -1.59 26.37 1.51
CA ILE A 170 -1.00 25.64 2.66
C ILE A 170 -1.91 25.69 3.89
N LYS A 171 -2.69 26.77 4.01
CA LYS A 171 -3.79 26.94 4.97
C LYS A 171 -4.89 27.69 4.25
N CYS A 172 -5.86 26.93 3.75
CA CYS A 172 -6.88 27.50 2.89
C CYS A 172 -7.82 28.38 3.68
N ILE A 173 -8.08 29.57 3.17
CA ILE A 173 -8.99 30.52 3.81
C ILE A 173 -10.44 30.04 3.59
N ILE A 174 -11.23 30.07 4.65
CA ILE A 174 -12.70 30.04 4.56
C ILE A 174 -13.23 31.35 5.14
N PHE A 175 -14.13 31.99 4.41
CA PHE A 175 -14.87 33.15 4.92
C PHE A 175 -16.36 33.04 4.61
N ILE A 176 -17.17 33.80 5.36
CA ILE A 176 -18.58 34.02 5.04
C ILE A 176 -18.71 35.35 4.31
N THR A 177 -19.51 35.41 3.25
CA THR A 177 -19.76 36.66 2.54
C THR A 177 -20.42 37.70 3.45
N GLN A 178 -20.09 38.97 3.24
CA GLN A 178 -20.79 40.08 3.91
C GLN A 178 -22.22 40.21 3.37
N ASN A 179 -22.38 39.99 2.06
CA ASN A 179 -23.66 40.15 1.40
C ASN A 179 -24.42 38.81 1.31
N GLY A 180 -25.75 38.93 1.23
CA GLY A 180 -26.61 37.84 0.78
C GLY A 180 -26.76 37.84 -0.74
N TYR A 181 -26.67 36.66 -1.34
CA TYR A 181 -26.80 36.43 -2.78
C TYR A 181 -28.09 35.68 -3.14
N PRO A 182 -28.70 36.00 -4.30
CA PRO A 182 -29.94 35.37 -4.74
C PRO A 182 -29.70 33.95 -5.25
N ALA A 183 -30.71 33.08 -5.12
CA ALA A 183 -30.61 31.67 -5.51
C ALA A 183 -30.58 31.43 -7.04
N ASN A 184 -31.09 32.34 -7.87
CA ASN A 184 -31.31 32.13 -9.31
C ASN A 184 -30.06 32.38 -10.18
N ILE A 185 -28.91 31.80 -9.83
CA ILE A 185 -27.64 31.99 -10.52
C ILE A 185 -27.40 30.98 -11.66
N GLY A 186 -28.32 30.05 -11.88
CA GLY A 186 -28.35 29.05 -12.95
C GLY A 186 -27.75 27.69 -12.58
N LYS A 187 -26.69 27.65 -11.76
CA LYS A 187 -26.08 26.42 -11.22
C LYS A 187 -25.16 26.74 -10.04
N ALA A 188 -24.86 25.75 -9.20
CA ALA A 188 -24.11 25.95 -7.96
C ALA A 188 -22.72 26.57 -8.19
N SER A 189 -21.99 26.12 -9.22
CA SER A 189 -20.64 26.63 -9.51
C SER A 189 -20.58 28.13 -9.84
N ASN A 190 -21.70 28.76 -10.22
CA ASN A 190 -21.70 30.18 -10.56
C ASN A 190 -21.61 31.08 -9.32
N PHE A 191 -21.92 30.56 -8.11
CA PHE A 191 -21.71 31.27 -6.85
C PHE A 191 -20.24 31.57 -6.56
N ASP A 192 -19.29 30.91 -7.23
CA ASP A 192 -17.87 31.18 -7.05
C ASP A 192 -17.56 32.64 -7.35
N SER A 193 -18.09 33.19 -8.45
CA SER A 193 -17.94 34.60 -8.80
C SER A 193 -18.47 35.57 -7.72
N SER A 194 -19.52 35.17 -6.99
CA SER A 194 -20.03 35.92 -5.86
C SER A 194 -18.98 36.00 -4.75
N CYS A 195 -18.31 34.89 -4.44
CA CYS A 195 -17.18 34.87 -3.49
C CYS A 195 -16.05 35.81 -3.90
N GLN A 196 -15.68 35.87 -5.18
CA GLN A 196 -14.61 36.79 -5.63
C GLN A 196 -15.03 38.27 -5.60
N SER A 197 -16.33 38.55 -5.70
CA SER A 197 -16.86 39.92 -5.74
C SER A 197 -17.26 40.49 -4.38
N ASP A 198 -17.34 39.64 -3.35
CA ASP A 198 -17.84 40.04 -2.04
C ASP A 198 -16.83 40.93 -1.28
N PRO A 199 -17.28 41.92 -0.49
CA PRO A 199 -16.39 42.75 0.31
C PRO A 199 -15.50 42.00 1.30
N ASN A 200 -15.90 40.81 1.77
CA ASN A 200 -15.08 39.97 2.65
C ASN A 200 -14.02 39.15 1.90
N TYR A 201 -13.95 39.24 0.57
CA TYR A 201 -12.91 38.59 -0.22
C TYR A 201 -11.51 39.04 0.25
N PRO A 202 -10.58 38.12 0.57
CA PRO A 202 -9.25 38.46 1.11
C PRO A 202 -8.33 39.25 0.17
N GLY A 203 -8.69 39.42 -1.10
CA GLY A 203 -7.91 40.17 -2.10
C GLY A 203 -7.06 39.30 -3.03
N SER A 204 -6.76 38.06 -2.65
CA SER A 204 -6.06 37.08 -3.49
C SER A 204 -6.63 35.68 -3.28
N GLY A 205 -6.32 34.76 -4.20
CA GLY A 205 -6.78 33.37 -4.16
C GLY A 205 -8.04 33.13 -5.01
N ASN A 206 -8.27 31.88 -5.37
CA ASN A 206 -9.50 31.46 -6.03
C ASN A 206 -10.41 30.84 -4.98
N PHE A 207 -11.71 31.15 -5.02
CA PHE A 207 -12.66 30.66 -4.02
C PHE A 207 -13.82 29.94 -4.68
N LYS A 208 -14.27 28.86 -4.07
CA LYS A 208 -15.53 28.21 -4.44
C LYS A 208 -16.54 28.37 -3.33
N ALA A 209 -17.81 28.56 -3.69
CA ALA A 209 -18.89 28.57 -2.73
C ALA A 209 -19.27 27.12 -2.35
N MET A 210 -19.41 26.85 -1.05
CA MET A 210 -19.87 25.57 -0.49
C MET A 210 -21.37 25.39 -0.71
N VAL A 211 -21.75 25.28 -1.99
CA VAL A 211 -23.12 25.15 -2.47
C VAL A 211 -23.16 24.00 -3.47
N VAL A 212 -24.16 23.12 -3.39
CA VAL A 212 -24.30 21.96 -4.27
C VAL A 212 -25.63 21.97 -5.02
N ASP A 213 -25.66 21.31 -6.18
CA ASP A 213 -26.88 21.04 -6.94
C ASP A 213 -26.96 19.59 -7.45
N GLY A 214 -25.94 18.77 -7.16
CA GLY A 214 -25.84 17.38 -7.54
C GLY A 214 -25.39 17.15 -8.99
N ILE A 215 -25.25 18.21 -9.80
CA ILE A 215 -24.86 18.16 -11.22
C ILE A 215 -23.57 18.93 -11.46
N SER A 216 -23.56 20.24 -11.23
CA SER A 216 -22.37 21.08 -11.39
C SER A 216 -21.45 20.99 -10.19
N ARG A 217 -22.00 20.73 -9.00
CA ARG A 217 -21.22 20.53 -7.78
C ARG A 217 -21.88 19.52 -6.84
N ARG A 218 -21.08 18.60 -6.28
CA ARG A 218 -21.52 17.56 -5.35
C ARG A 218 -20.40 17.19 -4.38
N ALA A 219 -20.75 17.04 -3.10
CA ALA A 219 -19.83 16.65 -2.03
C ALA A 219 -19.74 15.13 -1.81
N SER A 220 -20.87 14.43 -1.87
CA SER A 220 -20.93 12.98 -1.63
C SER A 220 -22.17 12.36 -2.29
N ILE A 221 -22.09 11.09 -2.67
CA ILE A 221 -23.25 10.28 -3.07
C ILE A 221 -23.79 9.52 -1.86
N THR A 222 -22.90 8.92 -1.09
CA THR A 222 -23.19 8.15 0.12
C THR A 222 -23.00 9.03 1.35
N PRO A 223 -23.86 8.95 2.39
CA PRO A 223 -23.72 9.74 3.62
C PRO A 223 -22.30 9.74 4.20
N ASN A 224 -21.72 10.94 4.35
CA ASN A 224 -20.41 11.19 4.97
C ASN A 224 -19.19 10.49 4.33
N MET A 225 -19.31 9.94 3.11
CA MET A 225 -18.22 9.19 2.49
C MET A 225 -17.28 10.05 1.64
N GLY A 226 -17.77 11.15 1.05
CA GLY A 226 -17.03 11.96 0.08
C GLY A 226 -16.83 11.24 -1.27
N ASP A 227 -17.69 10.26 -1.58
CA ASP A 227 -17.63 9.49 -2.82
C ASP A 227 -18.34 10.23 -3.98
N GLY A 228 -17.81 10.08 -5.19
CA GLY A 228 -18.40 10.66 -6.39
C GLY A 228 -18.48 12.18 -6.37
N GLN A 229 -17.49 12.86 -5.78
CA GLN A 229 -17.38 14.32 -5.78
C GLN A 229 -17.39 14.90 -7.21
N ILE A 230 -18.06 16.04 -7.38
CA ILE A 230 -18.00 16.85 -8.60
C ILE A 230 -17.66 18.26 -8.18
N ASP A 231 -16.56 18.79 -8.72
CA ASP A 231 -16.10 20.18 -8.50
C ASP A 231 -16.18 20.60 -7.02
N TRP A 232 -15.78 19.69 -6.13
CA TRP A 232 -15.96 19.88 -4.70
C TRP A 232 -15.03 20.97 -4.13
N VAL A 233 -15.46 21.59 -3.02
CA VAL A 233 -14.81 22.80 -2.47
C VAL A 233 -13.73 22.49 -1.45
N PHE A 234 -13.88 21.41 -0.69
CA PHE A 234 -12.92 21.03 0.34
C PHE A 234 -11.98 19.95 -0.20
N LYS A 235 -10.70 20.13 0.08
CA LYS A 235 -9.60 19.25 -0.33
C LYS A 235 -9.33 18.25 0.78
N ALA A 236 -8.87 17.06 0.43
CA ALA A 236 -8.51 16.03 1.40
C ALA A 236 -7.33 16.45 2.29
N ASN A 237 -7.41 16.18 3.60
CA ASN A 237 -6.36 16.45 4.59
C ASN A 237 -5.86 17.91 4.58
N GLN A 238 -6.74 18.86 4.26
CA GLN A 238 -6.41 20.27 4.11
C GLN A 238 -6.79 21.03 5.38
N ALA A 239 -5.83 21.79 5.91
CA ALA A 239 -6.07 22.70 7.02
C ALA A 239 -6.75 23.97 6.52
N TYR A 240 -7.83 24.37 7.20
CA TYR A 240 -8.60 25.57 6.91
C TYR A 240 -8.54 26.58 8.06
N ILE A 241 -8.46 27.86 7.68
CA ILE A 241 -8.36 28.99 8.62
C ILE A 241 -9.33 30.10 8.22
N ARG A 242 -9.71 30.94 9.19
CA ARG A 242 -10.35 32.23 8.89
C ARG A 242 -9.32 33.19 8.27
N PRO A 243 -9.75 34.27 7.59
CA PRO A 243 -8.84 35.32 7.09
C PRO A 243 -7.94 35.92 8.17
N THR A 244 -8.39 35.89 9.43
CA THR A 244 -7.62 36.36 10.61
C THR A 244 -6.53 35.39 11.07
N GLY A 245 -6.36 34.23 10.44
CA GLY A 245 -5.37 33.22 10.81
C GLY A 245 -5.84 32.21 11.86
N ILE A 246 -7.09 32.32 12.35
CA ILE A 246 -7.64 31.40 13.37
C ILE A 246 -7.95 30.05 12.72
N PRO A 247 -7.46 28.91 13.27
CA PRO A 247 -7.77 27.57 12.77
C PRO A 247 -9.27 27.24 12.86
N ILE A 248 -9.85 26.75 11.76
CA ILE A 248 -11.23 26.24 11.71
C ILE A 248 -11.21 24.74 11.97
N GLU A 249 -10.67 23.97 11.02
CA GLU A 249 -10.53 22.52 11.11
C GLU A 249 -9.63 21.99 9.98
N THR A 250 -9.16 20.75 10.11
CA THR A 250 -8.58 19.97 9.01
C THR A 250 -9.60 18.97 8.46
N SER A 251 -9.83 19.00 7.16
CA SER A 251 -10.71 18.02 6.50
C SER A 251 -10.13 16.62 6.56
N ASN A 252 -10.99 15.60 6.47
CA ASN A 252 -10.54 14.21 6.42
C ASN A 252 -9.92 13.84 5.06
N ALA A 253 -9.51 12.57 4.90
CA ALA A 253 -8.92 12.04 3.68
C ALA A 253 -9.84 12.10 2.44
N ASN A 254 -11.13 12.35 2.63
CA ASN A 254 -12.11 12.49 1.55
C ASN A 254 -12.55 13.95 1.36
N GLY A 255 -11.88 14.91 2.02
CA GLY A 255 -12.20 16.33 1.89
C GLY A 255 -13.55 16.71 2.51
N LEU A 256 -13.93 16.11 3.65
CA LEU A 256 -15.14 16.47 4.40
C LEU A 256 -14.82 16.75 5.87
N PHE A 257 -15.69 17.54 6.52
CA PHE A 257 -15.75 17.62 7.99
C PHE A 257 -16.90 16.73 8.47
N THR A 258 -16.61 15.61 9.16
CA THR A 258 -17.64 14.58 9.44
C THR A 258 -18.00 14.43 10.91
N THR A 259 -17.23 15.03 11.81
CA THR A 259 -17.46 14.94 13.27
C THR A 259 -17.89 16.30 13.80
N THR A 260 -16.98 17.26 13.84
CA THR A 260 -17.16 18.63 14.30
C THR A 260 -16.13 19.51 13.61
N ILE A 261 -16.28 20.83 13.68
CA ILE A 261 -15.19 21.77 13.43
C ILE A 261 -14.71 22.40 14.74
N SER A 262 -13.39 22.52 14.90
CA SER A 262 -12.77 23.01 16.13
C SER A 262 -13.16 24.45 16.45
N THR A 263 -13.29 25.32 15.44
CA THR A 263 -13.88 26.65 15.63
C THR A 263 -14.92 26.94 14.54
N PRO A 264 -16.00 27.70 14.84
CA PRO A 264 -16.95 28.12 13.81
C PRO A 264 -16.28 28.89 12.67
N ILE A 265 -16.89 28.95 11.50
CA ILE A 265 -16.33 29.70 10.36
C ILE A 265 -16.44 31.22 10.60
N THR A 266 -17.50 31.67 11.26
CA THR A 266 -17.78 33.07 11.59
C THR A 266 -18.02 33.26 13.10
N THR A 267 -18.09 34.50 13.57
CA THR A 267 -18.38 34.87 14.97
C THR A 267 -19.83 35.25 15.22
N THR A 268 -20.65 35.33 14.18
CA THR A 268 -22.07 35.70 14.23
C THR A 268 -22.87 34.70 13.42
N SER A 269 -24.10 34.39 13.86
CA SER A 269 -24.99 33.49 13.11
C SER A 269 -25.11 33.93 11.66
N SER A 270 -25.09 32.96 10.75
CA SER A 270 -25.34 33.16 9.33
C SER A 270 -26.50 32.29 8.87
N ASP A 271 -27.07 32.68 7.74
CA ASP A 271 -28.03 31.90 6.96
C ASP A 271 -27.44 31.78 5.55
N HIS A 272 -26.63 30.74 5.32
CA HIS A 272 -25.93 30.56 4.04
C HIS A 272 -26.52 29.44 3.19
N TRP A 273 -26.53 29.62 1.87
CA TRP A 273 -26.96 28.56 0.96
C TRP A 273 -26.02 27.36 1.03
N THR A 274 -26.59 26.15 0.99
CA THR A 274 -25.81 24.91 0.88
C THR A 274 -26.37 23.98 -0.19
N GLY A 275 -27.69 23.72 -0.19
CA GLY A 275 -28.29 22.65 -0.98
C GLY A 275 -27.90 21.22 -0.53
N LEU A 276 -27.19 21.10 0.59
CA LEU A 276 -26.74 19.84 1.18
C LEU A 276 -27.83 19.23 2.06
N GLU A 277 -27.81 17.91 2.22
CA GLU A 277 -28.38 17.26 3.39
C GLU A 277 -27.40 17.35 4.57
N SER A 278 -27.85 16.98 5.77
CA SER A 278 -27.03 17.07 6.98
C SER A 278 -25.78 16.17 6.97
N ASP A 279 -25.71 15.22 6.04
CA ASP A 279 -24.67 14.18 5.93
C ASP A 279 -23.77 14.35 4.68
N TRP A 280 -23.66 15.58 4.19
CA TRP A 280 -22.93 15.94 2.96
C TRP A 280 -23.47 15.33 1.67
N THR A 281 -24.57 14.58 1.68
CA THR A 281 -25.22 14.19 0.43
C THR A 281 -25.93 15.37 -0.19
N THR A 282 -26.21 15.29 -1.49
CA THR A 282 -27.07 16.25 -2.17
C THR A 282 -28.37 15.55 -2.55
N PHE A 283 -29.51 16.21 -2.31
CA PHE A 283 -30.79 15.60 -2.63
C PHE A 283 -30.89 15.29 -4.13
N TYR A 284 -31.19 14.03 -4.46
CA TYR A 284 -31.36 13.56 -5.83
C TYR A 284 -32.50 14.35 -6.50
N ASN A 285 -32.22 14.98 -7.65
CA ASN A 285 -33.08 15.88 -8.44
C ASN A 285 -33.09 17.38 -8.12
N GLY A 286 -32.37 17.86 -7.09
CA GLY A 286 -32.15 19.31 -6.88
C GLY A 286 -33.34 20.13 -6.39
N THR A 287 -34.40 19.47 -5.92
CA THR A 287 -35.61 20.09 -5.30
C THR A 287 -35.31 20.85 -4.01
N ARG A 288 -34.16 20.62 -3.39
CA ARG A 288 -33.70 21.25 -2.15
C ARG A 288 -32.60 22.30 -2.35
N ALA A 289 -32.39 22.68 -3.61
CA ALA A 289 -31.38 23.62 -4.04
C ALA A 289 -32.02 24.68 -4.95
N CYS A 290 -33.24 25.16 -4.64
CA CYS A 290 -33.95 26.14 -5.47
C CYS A 290 -34.01 25.72 -6.95
N LEU A 291 -34.52 24.52 -7.21
CA LEU A 291 -34.53 23.89 -8.54
C LEU A 291 -33.15 23.89 -9.23
N LYS A 292 -32.09 23.58 -8.48
CA LYS A 292 -30.68 23.66 -8.92
C LYS A 292 -30.22 25.09 -9.23
N TRP A 293 -30.65 26.01 -8.37
CA TRP A 293 -30.28 27.41 -8.39
C TRP A 293 -30.79 28.15 -9.63
N THR A 294 -31.92 27.71 -10.19
CA THR A 294 -32.52 28.32 -11.39
C THR A 294 -33.71 29.23 -11.07
N THR A 295 -34.11 29.32 -9.81
CA THR A 295 -35.29 30.10 -9.37
C THR A 295 -35.03 30.88 -8.09
N ASN A 296 -35.71 32.01 -7.96
CA ASN A 296 -35.81 32.84 -6.76
C ASN A 296 -37.28 33.04 -6.36
N SER A 297 -38.16 32.09 -6.72
CA SER A 297 -39.56 32.11 -6.31
C SER A 297 -39.72 31.89 -4.81
N SER A 298 -40.70 32.55 -4.19
CA SER A 298 -41.07 32.32 -2.78
C SER A 298 -41.78 30.99 -2.53
N SER A 299 -42.24 30.31 -3.59
CA SER A 299 -42.86 28.98 -3.54
C SER A 299 -41.84 27.84 -3.53
N GLU A 300 -40.59 28.14 -3.86
CA GLU A 300 -39.51 27.17 -3.96
C GLU A 300 -38.61 27.28 -2.75
N LEU A 301 -38.00 26.16 -2.38
CA LEU A 301 -37.18 26.05 -1.18
C LEU A 301 -35.75 25.60 -1.49
N GLY A 302 -34.80 26.17 -0.76
CA GLY A 302 -33.39 25.80 -0.76
C GLY A 302 -32.91 25.50 0.66
N VAL A 303 -31.95 24.60 0.81
CA VAL A 303 -31.37 24.28 2.12
C VAL A 303 -30.34 25.33 2.52
N VAL A 304 -30.40 25.70 3.80
CA VAL A 304 -29.55 26.70 4.44
C VAL A 304 -28.86 26.09 5.67
N GLY A 305 -27.61 26.47 5.88
CA GLY A 305 -26.83 26.14 7.08
C GLY A 305 -26.53 27.38 7.94
N ASP A 306 -25.94 27.15 9.11
CA ASP A 306 -25.39 28.21 9.96
C ASP A 306 -23.87 28.02 10.10
N ALA A 307 -23.09 29.05 9.78
CA ALA A 307 -21.64 29.00 9.86
C ALA A 307 -21.10 29.39 11.27
N TYR A 308 -21.97 29.81 12.19
CA TYR A 308 -21.68 30.03 13.61
C TYR A 308 -22.01 28.78 14.45
N THR A 309 -21.40 27.67 14.09
CA THR A 309 -21.56 26.40 14.78
C THR A 309 -20.27 25.60 14.76
N GLN A 310 -20.15 24.64 15.67
CA GLN A 310 -19.12 23.59 15.62
C GLN A 310 -19.69 22.26 15.12
N ASP A 311 -21.01 22.17 14.98
CA ASP A 311 -21.72 20.97 14.58
C ASP A 311 -21.93 20.92 13.05
N ILE A 312 -21.56 19.81 12.44
CA ILE A 312 -21.61 19.61 10.99
C ILE A 312 -23.04 19.58 10.47
N LEU A 313 -23.98 19.00 11.23
CA LEU A 313 -25.40 18.97 10.83
C LEU A 313 -25.93 20.40 10.71
N THR A 314 -25.54 21.25 11.65
CA THR A 314 -25.91 22.66 11.66
C THR A 314 -25.26 23.44 10.52
N LEU A 315 -23.97 23.19 10.24
CA LEU A 315 -23.22 23.83 9.17
C LEU A 315 -23.81 23.52 7.79
N THR A 316 -24.25 22.29 7.57
CA THR A 316 -24.71 21.81 6.26
C THR A 316 -26.19 22.10 6.02
N ALA A 317 -27.07 21.80 6.97
CA ALA A 317 -28.53 21.87 6.78
C ALA A 317 -29.32 22.36 8.00
N GLY A 318 -28.64 22.91 9.03
CA GLY A 318 -29.24 23.22 10.33
C GLY A 318 -30.41 24.20 10.31
N LYS A 319 -30.43 25.12 9.34
CA LYS A 319 -31.53 26.09 9.17
C LYS A 319 -32.65 25.52 8.30
N GLY A 320 -32.48 24.33 7.74
CA GLY A 320 -33.45 23.61 6.94
C GLY A 320 -33.82 24.32 5.64
N LEU A 321 -35.05 24.10 5.20
CA LEU A 321 -35.58 24.65 3.97
C LEU A 321 -36.04 26.10 4.14
N GLN A 322 -35.52 26.99 3.31
CA GLN A 322 -35.80 28.43 3.30
C GLN A 322 -36.24 28.89 1.91
N GLN A 323 -37.04 29.95 1.86
CA GLN A 323 -37.57 30.50 0.60
C GLN A 323 -36.45 31.00 -0.32
N CYS A 324 -36.48 30.57 -1.58
CA CYS A 324 -35.48 30.97 -2.59
C CYS A 324 -35.54 32.45 -2.97
N SER A 325 -36.62 33.14 -2.62
CA SER A 325 -36.77 34.59 -2.82
C SER A 325 -35.96 35.46 -1.86
N ILE A 326 -35.41 34.87 -0.79
CA ILE A 326 -34.62 35.61 0.19
C ILE A 326 -33.15 35.35 -0.07
N ASN A 327 -32.37 36.42 -0.20
CA ASN A 327 -30.93 36.31 -0.36
C ASN A 327 -30.29 35.70 0.91
N ARG A 328 -29.24 34.91 0.71
CA ARG A 328 -28.52 34.20 1.77
C ARG A 328 -27.02 34.35 1.58
N GLU A 329 -26.26 34.29 2.65
CA GLU A 329 -24.80 34.38 2.59
C GLU A 329 -24.22 33.12 1.92
N LEU A 330 -22.91 33.14 1.68
CA LEU A 330 -22.18 32.01 1.12
C LEU A 330 -20.96 31.72 1.99
N VAL A 331 -20.68 30.43 2.21
CA VAL A 331 -19.38 29.98 2.72
C VAL A 331 -18.44 29.81 1.54
N CYS A 332 -17.39 30.63 1.50
CA CYS A 332 -16.42 30.70 0.42
C CYS A 332 -15.11 30.05 0.85
N VAL A 333 -14.63 29.08 0.06
CA VAL A 333 -13.50 28.20 0.39
C VAL A 333 -12.39 28.37 -0.63
N GLU A 334 -11.19 28.72 -0.17
CA GLU A 334 -10.02 28.89 -1.03
C GLU A 334 -9.61 27.56 -1.69
N GLN A 335 -9.13 27.67 -2.92
CA GLN A 335 -8.67 26.57 -3.77
C GLN A 335 -7.15 26.61 -3.89
#